data_AF-A0ABD6H9U4-F1
#
_entry.id   AF-A0ABD6H9U4-F1
#
_cell.length_a   1.000
_cell.length_b   1.000
_cell.length_c   1.000
_cell.angle_alpha   90.00
_cell.angle_beta   90.00
_cell.angle_gamma   90.00
#
_symmetry.space_group_name_H-M   'P 1'
#
loop_
_entity.id
_entity.type
_entity.pdbx_description
1 polymer ?
#
loop_
_entity_poly.entity_id
_entity_poly.type
_entity_poly.pdbx_seq_one_letter_code
_entity_poly.pdbx_strand_id
1 'polypeptide(L)'
;MLPMRMGHGGDMRKLICGLIVGLVVMAVLWWVWANNSATFAKWAIGGEKDIVKAGSWGDSFGAFSAFFGAVGFAGVIVTLIQQGAVIKRQQDEVHKQRFEGTYFELLDMLRAARAEVRFRQSDEYRVSRGYKRKKGELHEGSAAFRAAMFEFRFWLRENATSEDRERAKVELGKLYQECIHQRYESTFGPYFRLLYTILWRLKQDDKLEPEERRRYSNLLRAHLTSFEIGLAGFNGLMEQAKNLDELLTEFRMLKYYPTGEIRDLLVKVYRPKAFQGRNTKESGQDILEIDPLEQDEQPN
;
A
#
# COMPACT_ATOMS: atom_id res chain seq x y z
N MET A 1 -7.66 -9.06 -23.39
CA MET A 1 -8.37 -7.88 -23.95
C MET A 1 -8.42 -6.85 -22.83
N LEU A 2 -7.81 -5.67 -22.84
CA LEU A 2 -7.37 -4.73 -23.88
C LEU A 2 -6.10 -4.00 -23.37
N PRO A 3 -5.10 -3.71 -24.22
CA PRO A 3 -4.11 -2.70 -23.92
C PRO A 3 -4.65 -1.35 -24.40
N MET A 4 -5.03 -0.45 -23.49
CA MET A 4 -5.31 0.95 -23.86
C MET A 4 -3.97 1.71 -23.95
N ARG A 5 -3.26 1.46 -25.04
CA ARG A 5 -2.04 2.18 -25.44
C ARG A 5 -2.39 3.03 -26.66
N MET A 6 -2.03 4.31 -26.58
CA MET A 6 -2.02 5.31 -27.66
C MET A 6 -3.36 5.93 -28.07
N GLY A 7 -3.72 7.02 -27.39
CA GLY A 7 -4.72 7.99 -27.85
C GLY A 7 -4.36 9.46 -27.62
N HIS A 8 -3.30 9.78 -26.85
CA HIS A 8 -3.00 11.18 -26.48
C HIS A 8 -2.22 11.99 -27.52
N GLY A 9 -1.58 11.34 -28.50
CA GLY A 9 -0.78 12.02 -29.53
C GLY A 9 -1.61 12.69 -30.63
N GLY A 10 -2.79 12.15 -30.95
CA GLY A 10 -3.64 12.64 -32.05
C GLY A 10 -4.37 13.93 -31.72
N ASP A 11 -4.95 14.01 -30.53
CA ASP A 11 -5.69 15.20 -30.09
C ASP A 11 -4.77 16.37 -29.79
N MET A 12 -3.58 16.09 -29.22
CA MET A 12 -2.58 17.11 -28.97
C MET A 12 -2.04 17.74 -30.28
N ARG A 13 -1.87 16.95 -31.35
CA ARG A 13 -1.46 17.49 -32.67
C ARG A 13 -2.54 18.36 -33.32
N LYS A 14 -3.82 18.00 -33.17
CA LYS A 14 -4.95 18.81 -33.67
C LYS A 14 -5.07 20.14 -32.92
N LEU A 15 -4.90 20.13 -31.60
CA LEU A 15 -4.89 21.34 -30.78
C LEU A 15 -3.72 22.26 -31.13
N ILE A 16 -2.52 21.71 -31.32
CA ILE A 16 -1.33 22.48 -31.73
C ILE A 16 -1.52 23.06 -33.14
N CYS A 17 -2.03 22.30 -34.10
CA CYS A 17 -2.33 22.82 -35.43
C CYS A 17 -3.39 23.93 -35.38
N GLY A 18 -4.44 23.76 -34.58
CA GLY A 18 -5.47 24.79 -34.39
C GLY A 18 -4.90 26.09 -33.79
N LEU A 19 -4.02 25.99 -32.80
CA LEU A 19 -3.33 27.15 -32.21
C LEU A 19 -2.41 27.86 -33.21
N ILE A 20 -1.65 27.12 -34.02
CA ILE A 20 -0.77 27.68 -35.05
C ILE A 20 -1.60 28.40 -36.11
N VAL A 21 -2.69 27.79 -36.58
CA VAL A 21 -3.60 28.42 -37.55
C VAL A 21 -4.21 29.69 -36.96
N GLY A 22 -4.65 29.65 -35.70
CA GLY A 22 -5.17 30.84 -35.00
C GLY A 22 -4.14 31.97 -34.90
N LEU A 23 -2.89 31.66 -34.57
CA LEU A 23 -1.79 32.64 -34.50
C LEU A 23 -1.46 33.24 -35.88
N VAL A 24 -1.45 32.41 -36.93
CA VAL A 24 -1.21 32.88 -38.31
C VAL A 24 -2.35 33.79 -38.77
N VAL A 25 -3.60 33.43 -38.50
CA VAL A 25 -4.76 34.28 -38.82
C VAL A 25 -4.68 35.61 -38.07
N MET A 26 -4.34 35.60 -36.78
CA MET A 26 -4.15 36.83 -36.01
C MET A 26 -3.01 37.69 -36.56
N ALA A 27 -1.89 37.09 -36.96
CA ALA A 27 -0.76 37.82 -37.56
C ALA A 27 -1.14 38.45 -38.92
N VAL A 28 -1.90 37.74 -39.75
CA VAL A 28 -2.40 38.25 -41.04
C VAL A 28 -3.40 39.38 -40.81
N LEU A 29 -4.34 39.23 -39.86
CA LEU A 29 -5.28 40.30 -39.49
C LEU A 29 -4.55 41.55 -38.99
N TRP A 30 -3.51 41.37 -38.18
CA TRP A 30 -2.70 42.47 -37.67
C TRP A 30 -1.90 43.17 -38.78
N TRP A 31 -1.34 42.41 -39.73
CA TRP A 31 -0.63 42.94 -40.89
C TRP A 31 -1.55 43.71 -41.85
N VAL A 32 -2.73 43.17 -42.15
CA VAL A 32 -3.76 43.84 -42.97
C VAL A 32 -4.22 45.14 -42.30
N TRP A 33 -4.41 45.13 -40.97
CA TRP A 33 -4.76 46.32 -40.20
C TRP A 33 -3.63 47.36 -40.23
N ALA A 34 -2.38 46.96 -39.99
CA ALA A 34 -1.24 47.88 -39.98
C ALA A 34 -1.10 48.63 -41.32
N ASN A 35 -1.27 47.92 -42.44
CA ASN A 35 -1.09 48.48 -43.78
C ASN A 35 -2.29 49.34 -44.26
N ASN A 36 -3.48 49.15 -43.69
CA ASN A 36 -4.71 49.84 -44.09
C ASN A 36 -5.29 50.76 -43.00
N SER A 37 -4.60 50.92 -41.87
CA SER A 37 -5.04 51.66 -40.68
C SER A 37 -5.49 53.10 -41.00
N ALA A 38 -4.72 53.81 -41.83
CA ALA A 38 -5.03 55.18 -42.23
C ALA A 38 -6.28 55.29 -43.12
N THR A 39 -6.59 54.26 -43.91
CA THR A 39 -7.75 54.21 -44.81
C THR A 39 -9.03 53.87 -44.04
N PHE A 40 -8.93 52.93 -43.09
CA PHE A 40 -10.04 52.58 -42.19
C PHE A 40 -10.40 53.73 -41.24
N ALA A 41 -9.41 54.45 -40.71
CA ALA A 41 -9.66 55.62 -39.88
C ALA A 41 -10.39 56.73 -40.64
N LYS A 42 -9.99 57.01 -41.89
CA LYS A 42 -10.67 57.99 -42.76
C LYS A 42 -12.12 57.61 -43.07
N TRP A 43 -12.39 56.32 -43.28
CA TRP A 43 -13.74 55.80 -43.50
C TRP A 43 -14.61 55.89 -42.24
N ALA A 44 -14.07 55.53 -41.07
CA ALA A 44 -14.81 55.55 -39.80
C ALA A 44 -15.16 56.98 -39.32
N ILE A 45 -14.33 57.97 -39.67
CA ILE A 45 -14.50 59.38 -39.26
C ILE A 45 -15.29 60.18 -40.32
N GLY A 46 -15.73 59.55 -41.41
CA GLY A 46 -16.54 60.20 -42.45
C GLY A 46 -15.76 61.22 -43.31
N GLY A 47 -14.43 61.10 -43.40
CA GLY A 47 -13.59 61.94 -44.26
C GLY A 47 -13.08 63.27 -43.67
N GLU A 48 -13.44 63.60 -42.42
CA GLU A 48 -12.92 64.80 -41.74
C GLU A 48 -11.53 64.56 -41.13
N LYS A 49 -10.55 65.44 -41.42
CA LYS A 49 -9.20 65.41 -40.83
C LYS A 49 -9.17 65.99 -39.42
N ASP A 50 -10.12 65.59 -38.58
CA ASP A 50 -10.21 66.08 -37.21
C ASP A 50 -9.45 65.12 -36.29
N ILE A 51 -8.28 65.56 -35.81
CA ILE A 51 -7.35 64.76 -34.97
C ILE A 51 -8.07 64.24 -33.72
N VAL A 52 -9.06 64.99 -33.23
CA VAL A 52 -9.88 64.64 -32.05
C VAL A 52 -10.76 63.41 -32.31
N LYS A 53 -11.37 63.29 -33.50
CA LYS A 53 -12.19 62.12 -33.88
C LYS A 53 -11.33 60.88 -34.19
N ALA A 54 -10.08 61.08 -34.62
CA ALA A 54 -9.12 60.00 -34.78
C ALA A 54 -8.65 59.43 -33.42
N GLY A 55 -8.52 60.31 -32.41
CA GLY A 55 -8.26 59.90 -31.03
C GLY A 55 -9.36 59.02 -30.45
N SER A 56 -10.63 59.40 -30.59
CA SER A 56 -11.77 58.63 -30.05
C SER A 56 -11.99 57.27 -30.71
N TRP A 57 -11.63 57.13 -32.00
CA TRP A 57 -11.59 55.83 -32.67
C TRP A 57 -10.47 54.93 -32.12
N GLY A 58 -9.30 55.52 -31.82
CA GLY A 58 -8.20 54.83 -31.15
C GLY A 58 -8.56 54.32 -29.75
N ASP A 59 -9.31 55.10 -28.97
CA ASP A 59 -9.76 54.72 -27.63
C ASP A 59 -10.65 53.45 -27.63
N SER A 60 -11.41 53.21 -28.70
CA SER A 60 -12.24 52.00 -28.86
C SER A 60 -11.42 50.72 -29.00
N PHE A 61 -10.19 50.80 -29.53
CA PHE A 61 -9.26 49.66 -29.59
C PHE A 61 -8.65 49.32 -28.22
N GLY A 62 -8.62 50.27 -27.29
CA GLY A 62 -8.24 50.01 -25.89
C GLY A 62 -9.17 49.01 -25.23
N ALA A 63 -10.49 49.15 -25.43
CA ALA A 63 -11.49 48.22 -24.91
C ALA A 63 -11.34 46.81 -25.52
N PHE A 64 -11.07 46.72 -26.83
CA PHE A 64 -10.81 45.44 -27.51
C PHE A 64 -9.53 44.76 -26.97
N SER A 65 -8.45 45.52 -26.82
CA SER A 65 -7.18 45.00 -26.28
C SER A 65 -7.33 44.51 -24.84
N ALA A 66 -8.09 45.23 -24.01
CA ALA A 66 -8.42 44.82 -22.65
C ALA A 66 -9.25 43.52 -22.62
N PHE A 67 -10.19 43.34 -23.56
CA PHE A 67 -10.97 42.11 -23.70
C PHE A 67 -10.08 40.90 -24.05
N PHE A 68 -9.18 41.00 -25.03
CA PHE A 68 -8.23 39.92 -25.34
C PHE A 68 -7.29 39.63 -24.17
N GLY A 69 -6.84 40.67 -23.46
CA GLY A 69 -6.07 40.51 -22.22
C GLY A 69 -6.84 39.73 -21.16
N ALA A 70 -8.12 40.04 -20.95
CA ALA A 70 -9.00 39.33 -20.02
C ALA A 70 -9.25 37.88 -20.43
N VAL A 71 -9.46 37.60 -21.71
CA VAL A 71 -9.61 36.22 -22.24
C VAL A 71 -8.32 35.42 -22.08
N GLY A 72 -7.17 36.02 -22.37
CA GLY A 72 -5.85 35.40 -22.14
C GLY A 72 -5.63 35.07 -20.67
N PHE A 73 -5.95 36.01 -19.78
CA PHE A 73 -5.88 35.81 -18.33
C PHE A 73 -6.84 34.71 -17.85
N ALA A 74 -8.07 34.66 -18.36
CA ALA A 74 -9.01 33.58 -18.09
C ALA A 74 -8.46 32.22 -18.53
N GLY A 75 -7.79 32.15 -19.69
CA GLY A 75 -7.11 30.95 -20.15
C GLY A 75 -5.98 30.50 -19.21
N VAL A 76 -5.20 31.44 -18.66
CA VAL A 76 -4.18 31.16 -17.65
C VAL A 76 -4.81 30.62 -16.36
N ILE A 77 -5.91 31.21 -15.88
CA ILE A 77 -6.64 30.73 -14.70
C ILE A 77 -7.11 29.28 -14.90
N VAL A 78 -7.75 28.99 -16.04
CA VAL A 78 -8.20 27.63 -16.37
C VAL A 78 -7.01 26.65 -16.36
N THR A 79 -5.89 27.07 -16.94
CA THR A 79 -4.66 26.25 -16.97
C THR A 79 -4.12 25.99 -15.56
N LEU A 80 -4.09 26.99 -14.68
CA LEU A 80 -3.65 26.84 -13.29
C LEU A 80 -4.53 25.86 -12.51
N ILE A 81 -5.85 25.93 -12.71
CA ILE A 81 -6.81 25.00 -12.09
C ILE A 81 -6.54 23.56 -12.59
N GLN A 82 -6.32 23.38 -13.89
CA GLN A 82 -6.01 22.08 -14.48
C GLN A 82 -4.68 21.52 -13.97
N GLN A 83 -3.64 22.35 -13.88
CA GLN A 83 -2.33 21.97 -13.34
C GLN A 83 -2.43 21.53 -11.88
N GLY A 84 -3.23 22.21 -11.05
CA GLY A 84 -3.46 21.81 -9.65
C GLY A 84 -4.01 20.39 -9.51
N ALA A 85 -4.97 20.01 -10.38
CA ALA A 85 -5.52 18.66 -10.39
C ALA A 85 -4.50 17.59 -10.83
N VAL A 86 -3.64 17.92 -11.80
CA VAL A 86 -2.56 17.02 -12.27
C VAL A 86 -1.50 16.84 -11.18
N ILE A 87 -1.08 17.91 -10.53
CA ILE A 87 -0.08 17.87 -9.44
C ILE A 87 -0.59 16.97 -8.31
N LYS A 88 -1.87 17.06 -7.94
CA LYS A 88 -2.45 16.19 -6.90
C LYS A 88 -2.34 14.71 -7.28
N ARG A 89 -2.74 14.34 -8.51
CA ARG A 89 -2.61 12.95 -8.99
C ARG A 89 -1.16 12.48 -8.98
N GLN A 90 -0.25 13.34 -9.41
CA GLN A 90 1.18 13.04 -9.41
C GLN A 90 1.73 12.85 -7.98
N GLN A 91 1.28 13.64 -7.00
CA GLN A 91 1.66 13.47 -5.59
C GLN A 91 1.19 12.12 -5.04
N ASP A 92 -0.01 11.68 -5.40
CA ASP A 92 -0.56 10.39 -4.97
C ASP A 92 0.20 9.21 -5.61
N GLU A 93 0.53 9.30 -6.91
CA GLU A 93 1.36 8.31 -7.61
C GLU A 93 2.78 8.22 -7.03
N VAL A 94 3.43 9.36 -6.79
CA VAL A 94 4.77 9.43 -6.18
C VAL A 94 4.74 8.88 -4.75
N HIS A 95 3.70 9.19 -3.98
CA HIS A 95 3.52 8.61 -2.64
C HIS A 95 3.45 7.09 -2.71
N LYS A 96 2.62 6.56 -3.60
CA LYS A 96 2.46 5.12 -3.79
C LYS A 96 3.77 4.44 -4.21
N GLN A 97 4.51 5.02 -5.15
CA GLN A 97 5.83 4.50 -5.55
C GLN A 97 6.83 4.47 -4.39
N ARG A 98 6.89 5.55 -3.59
CA ARG A 98 7.76 5.61 -2.40
C ARG A 98 7.34 4.60 -1.34
N PHE A 99 6.04 4.46 -1.12
CA PHE A 99 5.48 3.46 -0.23
C PHE A 99 5.89 2.06 -0.68
N GLU A 100 5.63 1.70 -1.94
CA GLU A 100 5.97 0.40 -2.53
C GLU A 100 7.47 0.12 -2.40
N GLY A 101 8.32 1.07 -2.78
CA GLY A 101 9.77 0.93 -2.65
C GLY A 101 10.20 0.61 -1.22
N THR A 102 9.71 1.37 -0.24
CA THR A 102 10.08 1.11 1.17
C THR A 102 9.44 -0.18 1.70
N TYR A 103 8.24 -0.53 1.24
CA TYR A 103 7.55 -1.74 1.65
C TYR A 103 8.30 -2.99 1.18
N PHE A 104 8.76 -3.00 -0.08
CA PHE A 104 9.56 -4.12 -0.61
C PHE A 104 10.93 -4.21 0.07
N GLU A 105 11.57 -3.08 0.38
CA GLU A 105 12.79 -3.07 1.18
C GLU A 105 12.57 -3.67 2.58
N LEU A 106 11.47 -3.32 3.25
CA LEU A 106 11.11 -3.92 4.54
C LEU A 106 10.83 -5.43 4.43
N LEU A 107 10.21 -5.87 3.33
CA LEU A 107 10.04 -7.31 3.05
C LEU A 107 11.39 -8.01 2.87
N ASP A 108 12.34 -7.39 2.18
CA ASP A 108 13.69 -7.90 2.02
C ASP A 108 14.41 -8.02 3.36
N MET A 109 14.32 -6.99 4.19
CA MET A 109 14.84 -7.01 5.55
C MET A 109 14.19 -8.11 6.40
N LEU A 110 12.88 -8.34 6.27
CA LEU A 110 12.18 -9.43 6.95
C LEU A 110 12.71 -10.80 6.52
N ARG A 111 12.96 -11.00 5.22
CA ARG A 111 13.52 -12.25 4.69
C ARG A 111 14.97 -12.47 5.15
N ALA A 112 15.77 -11.42 5.21
CA ALA A 112 17.13 -11.48 5.75
C ALA A 112 17.10 -11.81 7.25
N ALA A 113 16.28 -11.12 8.04
CA ALA A 113 16.12 -11.39 9.46
C ALA A 113 15.62 -12.80 9.73
N ARG A 114 14.72 -13.34 8.89
CA ARG A 114 14.30 -14.76 8.96
C ARG A 114 15.49 -15.68 8.86
N ALA A 115 16.38 -15.48 7.88
CA ALA A 115 17.53 -16.34 7.66
C ALA A 115 18.47 -16.37 8.88
N GLU A 116 18.55 -15.27 9.62
CA GLU A 116 19.35 -15.14 10.85
C GLU A 116 18.68 -15.71 12.11
N VAL A 117 17.39 -16.10 12.05
CA VAL A 117 16.71 -16.70 13.20
C VAL A 117 17.35 -18.01 13.54
N ARG A 118 17.75 -18.14 14.80
CA ARG A 118 18.38 -19.35 15.33
C ARG A 118 17.54 -19.91 16.46
N PHE A 119 17.45 -21.23 16.51
CA PHE A 119 16.77 -21.92 17.60
C PHE A 119 17.40 -23.28 17.84
N ARG A 120 17.73 -23.57 19.10
CA ARG A 120 18.11 -24.92 19.55
C ARG A 120 17.07 -25.37 20.54
N GLN A 121 16.58 -26.58 20.34
CA GLN A 121 15.56 -27.15 21.22
C GLN A 121 16.12 -27.37 22.63
N SER A 122 15.26 -27.19 23.64
CA SER A 122 15.61 -27.41 25.06
C SER A 122 15.92 -28.88 25.35
N ASP A 123 16.62 -29.11 26.45
CA ASP A 123 17.00 -30.45 26.88
C ASP A 123 15.75 -31.24 27.31
N GLU A 124 14.79 -30.57 27.97
CA GLU A 124 13.51 -31.10 28.43
C GLU A 124 12.68 -31.66 27.27
N TYR A 125 12.50 -30.86 26.21
CA TYR A 125 11.82 -31.30 24.99
C TYR A 125 12.52 -32.49 24.34
N ARG A 126 13.86 -32.51 24.37
CA ARG A 126 14.63 -33.56 23.69
C ARG A 126 14.60 -34.87 24.47
N VAL A 127 14.63 -34.80 25.80
CA VAL A 127 14.45 -35.97 26.66
C VAL A 127 13.05 -36.56 26.47
N SER A 128 11.99 -35.74 26.40
CA SER A 128 10.62 -36.22 26.19
C SER A 128 10.41 -36.91 24.84
N ARG A 129 11.24 -36.60 23.84
CA ARG A 129 11.26 -37.25 22.51
C ARG A 129 12.24 -38.42 22.40
N GLY A 130 12.92 -38.80 23.49
CA GLY A 130 13.82 -39.96 23.52
C GLY A 130 15.19 -39.74 22.85
N TYR A 131 15.61 -38.48 22.66
CA TYR A 131 16.93 -38.20 22.06
C TYR A 131 18.07 -38.55 23.03
N LYS A 132 19.04 -39.35 22.56
CA LYS A 132 20.18 -39.82 23.36
C LYS A 132 21.27 -38.77 23.64
N ARG A 133 21.36 -37.70 22.83
CA ARG A 133 22.36 -36.62 23.00
C ARG A 133 21.74 -35.46 23.75
N LYS A 134 22.40 -34.89 24.77
CA LYS A 134 21.91 -33.68 25.47
C LYS A 134 22.07 -32.39 24.68
N LYS A 135 23.07 -32.25 23.80
CA LYS A 135 23.23 -31.02 23.00
C LYS A 135 22.42 -31.08 21.70
N GLY A 136 21.44 -30.19 21.57
CA GLY A 136 20.59 -30.08 20.37
C GLY A 136 21.31 -29.51 19.16
N GLU A 137 20.82 -29.85 17.98
CA GLU A 137 21.23 -29.20 16.72
C GLU A 137 20.73 -27.75 16.73
N LEU A 138 21.57 -26.84 16.25
CA LEU A 138 21.18 -25.45 16.06
C LEU A 138 20.48 -25.35 14.71
N HIS A 139 19.20 -24.99 14.73
CA HIS A 139 18.44 -24.74 13.51
C HIS A 139 18.50 -23.26 13.16
N GLU A 140 18.55 -22.96 11.87
CA GLU A 140 18.57 -21.60 11.33
C GLU A 140 17.43 -21.40 10.33
N GLY A 141 17.07 -20.15 10.06
CA GLY A 141 16.06 -19.83 9.05
C GLY A 141 14.68 -20.41 9.37
N SER A 142 13.97 -20.85 8.34
CA SER A 142 12.66 -21.49 8.47
C SER A 142 12.67 -22.77 9.33
N ALA A 143 13.80 -23.48 9.41
CA ALA A 143 13.91 -24.66 10.27
C ALA A 143 13.90 -24.29 11.75
N ALA A 144 14.42 -23.10 12.12
CA ALA A 144 14.37 -22.59 13.48
C ALA A 144 12.92 -22.36 13.96
N PHE A 145 12.09 -21.74 13.12
CA PHE A 145 10.65 -21.55 13.43
C PHE A 145 9.91 -22.88 13.59
N ARG A 146 10.20 -23.86 12.75
CA ARG A 146 9.63 -25.22 12.88
C ARG A 146 10.02 -25.86 14.21
N ALA A 147 11.32 -25.82 14.53
CA ALA A 147 11.84 -26.39 15.78
C ALA A 147 11.24 -25.70 17.02
N ALA A 148 11.13 -24.37 16.99
CA ALA A 148 10.51 -23.57 18.04
C ALA A 148 9.02 -23.89 18.21
N MET A 149 8.27 -24.04 17.12
CA MET A 149 6.86 -24.42 17.20
C MET A 149 6.68 -25.82 17.79
N PHE A 150 7.50 -26.80 17.41
CA PHE A 150 7.41 -28.15 17.96
C PHE A 150 7.74 -28.20 19.45
N GLU A 151 8.74 -27.44 19.89
CA GLU A 151 9.02 -27.30 21.32
C GLU A 151 7.89 -26.57 22.03
N PHE A 152 7.34 -25.51 21.45
CA PHE A 152 6.23 -24.79 22.07
C PHE A 152 4.98 -25.66 22.23
N ARG A 153 4.68 -26.53 21.25
CA ARG A 153 3.60 -27.53 21.37
C ARG A 153 3.79 -28.50 22.54
N PHE A 154 5.03 -28.84 22.88
CA PHE A 154 5.32 -29.66 24.05
C PHE A 154 4.97 -28.89 25.34
N TRP A 155 5.44 -27.65 25.46
CA TRP A 155 5.13 -26.80 26.61
C TRP A 155 3.63 -26.52 26.78
N LEU A 156 2.89 -26.35 25.68
CA LEU A 156 1.43 -26.19 25.69
C LEU A 156 0.68 -27.42 26.20
N ARG A 157 1.24 -28.62 26.04
CA ARG A 157 0.64 -29.87 26.55
C ARG A 157 0.93 -30.09 28.03
N GLU A 158 2.07 -29.59 28.50
CA GLU A 158 2.44 -29.68 29.92
C GLU A 158 1.76 -28.61 30.78
N ASN A 159 1.34 -27.49 30.19
CA ASN A 159 0.73 -26.38 30.91
C ASN A 159 -0.78 -26.29 30.59
N ALA A 160 -1.61 -26.46 31.61
CA ALA A 160 -3.05 -26.20 31.49
C ALA A 160 -3.28 -24.70 31.23
N THR A 161 -4.12 -24.39 30.23
CA THR A 161 -4.54 -23.01 29.94
C THR A 161 -5.94 -22.77 30.49
N SER A 162 -6.13 -21.67 31.22
CA SER A 162 -7.41 -21.24 31.79
C SER A 162 -8.53 -21.20 30.76
N GLU A 163 -9.78 -21.50 31.16
CA GLU A 163 -10.96 -21.39 30.28
C GLU A 163 -11.30 -19.93 29.94
N ASP A 164 -11.06 -19.01 30.87
CA ASP A 164 -11.25 -17.58 30.68
C ASP A 164 -10.31 -17.01 29.59
N ARG A 165 -10.87 -16.22 28.67
CA ARG A 165 -10.14 -15.68 27.51
C ARG A 165 -8.97 -14.77 27.90
N GLU A 166 -9.20 -13.83 28.81
CA GLU A 166 -8.18 -12.83 29.15
C GLU A 166 -7.05 -13.46 29.97
N ARG A 167 -7.38 -14.37 30.88
CA ARG A 167 -6.36 -15.16 31.59
C ARG A 167 -5.58 -16.05 30.65
N ALA A 168 -6.25 -16.75 29.74
CA ALA A 168 -5.59 -17.58 28.73
C ALA A 168 -4.63 -16.76 27.86
N LYS A 169 -5.01 -15.53 27.49
CA LYS A 169 -4.15 -14.62 26.72
C LYS A 169 -2.84 -14.34 27.44
N VAL A 170 -2.92 -13.98 28.72
CA VAL A 170 -1.75 -13.67 29.56
C VAL A 170 -0.89 -14.91 29.80
N GLU A 171 -1.50 -16.05 30.12
CA GLU A 171 -0.80 -17.33 30.34
C GLU A 171 -0.03 -17.78 29.10
N LEU A 172 -0.68 -17.78 27.93
CA LEU A 172 -0.05 -18.17 26.67
C LEU A 172 1.08 -17.21 26.27
N GLY A 173 0.88 -15.90 26.48
CA GLY A 173 1.91 -14.89 26.24
C GLY A 173 3.15 -15.10 27.12
N LYS A 174 2.96 -15.33 28.42
CA LYS A 174 4.05 -15.62 29.37
C LYS A 174 4.76 -16.92 29.04
N LEU A 175 4.01 -17.99 28.78
CA LEU A 175 4.58 -19.29 28.41
C LEU A 175 5.44 -19.19 27.16
N TYR A 176 4.95 -18.51 26.13
CA TYR A 176 5.73 -18.27 24.91
C TYR A 176 6.98 -17.43 25.18
N GLN A 177 6.85 -16.39 26.00
CA GLN A 177 7.95 -15.52 26.36
C GLN A 177 9.08 -16.30 27.06
N GLU A 178 8.75 -17.09 28.07
CA GLU A 178 9.72 -17.82 28.92
C GLU A 178 10.34 -19.02 28.18
N CYS A 179 9.51 -19.85 27.54
CA CYS A 179 9.99 -21.10 26.95
C CYS A 179 10.69 -20.91 25.60
N ILE A 180 10.31 -19.88 24.83
CA ILE A 180 10.76 -19.69 23.44
C ILE A 180 11.46 -18.34 23.25
N HIS A 181 10.77 -17.22 23.51
CA HIS A 181 11.24 -15.91 23.08
C HIS A 181 12.52 -15.46 23.80
N GLN A 182 12.57 -15.51 25.13
CA GLN A 182 13.71 -15.01 25.92
C GLN A 182 15.03 -15.73 25.58
N ARG A 183 14.97 -17.03 25.29
CA ARG A 183 16.17 -17.84 24.96
C ARG A 183 16.83 -17.42 23.65
N TYR A 184 16.05 -16.83 22.74
CA TYR A 184 16.49 -16.47 21.38
C TYR A 184 16.03 -15.06 20.97
N GLU A 185 15.85 -14.17 21.95
CA GLU A 185 15.31 -12.82 21.76
C GLU A 185 16.14 -12.03 20.75
N SER A 186 17.46 -12.18 20.81
CA SER A 186 18.40 -11.50 19.91
C SER A 186 18.16 -11.77 18.43
N THR A 187 17.47 -12.87 18.07
CA THR A 187 17.15 -13.22 16.68
C THR A 187 15.65 -13.16 16.39
N PHE A 188 14.78 -13.64 17.29
CA PHE A 188 13.33 -13.54 17.11
C PHE A 188 12.80 -12.11 17.27
N GLY A 189 13.37 -11.33 18.18
CA GLY A 189 12.97 -9.95 18.48
C GLY A 189 13.05 -9.06 17.24
N PRO A 190 14.21 -8.96 16.56
CA PRO A 190 14.33 -8.22 15.30
C PRO A 190 13.34 -8.68 14.23
N TYR A 191 13.17 -9.99 14.06
CA TYR A 191 12.24 -10.56 13.07
C TYR A 191 10.78 -10.15 13.33
N PHE A 192 10.25 -10.37 14.55
CA PHE A 192 8.87 -10.01 14.87
C PHE A 192 8.66 -8.48 14.90
N ARG A 193 9.70 -7.72 15.25
CA ARG A 193 9.67 -6.26 15.17
C ARG A 193 9.53 -5.77 13.73
N LEU A 194 10.21 -6.39 12.77
CA LEU A 194 10.04 -6.10 11.34
C LEU A 194 8.64 -6.45 10.86
N LEU A 195 8.11 -7.62 11.26
CA LEU A 195 6.73 -8.01 10.95
C LEU A 195 5.72 -6.97 11.48
N TYR A 196 5.89 -6.55 12.74
CA TYR A 196 5.11 -5.48 13.35
C TYR A 196 5.23 -4.18 12.55
N THR A 197 6.44 -3.74 12.21
CA THR A 197 6.69 -2.48 11.49
C THR A 197 6.00 -2.46 10.14
N ILE A 198 6.02 -3.57 9.39
CA ILE A 198 5.34 -3.66 8.09
C ILE A 198 3.82 -3.53 8.27
N LEU A 199 3.23 -4.30 9.20
CA LEU A 199 1.78 -4.24 9.45
C LEU A 199 1.35 -2.87 9.98
N TRP A 200 2.11 -2.29 10.89
CA TRP A 200 1.85 -0.98 11.46
C TRP A 200 1.92 0.11 10.39
N ARG A 201 2.92 0.07 9.51
CA ARG A 201 3.05 1.00 8.39
C ARG A 201 1.88 0.89 7.41
N LEU A 202 1.41 -0.33 7.12
CA LEU A 202 0.21 -0.55 6.31
C LEU A 202 -1.06 0.04 6.93
N LYS A 203 -1.15 0.04 8.27
CA LYS A 203 -2.29 0.60 9.00
C LYS A 203 -2.26 2.12 9.02
N GLN A 204 -1.08 2.71 9.22
CA GLN A 204 -0.91 4.14 9.42
C GLN A 204 -0.99 4.97 8.15
N ASP A 205 -0.67 4.40 6.98
CA ASP A 205 -0.72 5.14 5.73
C ASP A 205 -2.18 5.43 5.35
N ASP A 206 -2.57 6.71 5.44
CA ASP A 206 -3.91 7.21 5.18
C ASP A 206 -4.23 7.33 3.69
N LYS A 207 -3.20 7.46 2.85
CA LYS A 207 -3.33 7.55 1.39
C LYS A 207 -3.50 6.21 0.70
N LEU A 208 -3.17 5.10 1.38
CA LEU A 208 -3.46 3.78 0.85
C LEU A 208 -4.95 3.48 0.91
N GLU A 209 -5.52 3.15 -0.25
CA GLU A 209 -6.89 2.67 -0.33
C GLU A 209 -7.05 1.35 0.44
N PRO A 210 -8.23 1.05 1.01
CA PRO A 210 -8.46 -0.18 1.74
C PRO A 210 -8.07 -1.42 0.92
N GLU A 211 -8.36 -1.47 -0.38
CA GLU A 211 -8.00 -2.60 -1.25
C GLU A 211 -6.49 -2.79 -1.40
N GLU A 212 -5.72 -1.70 -1.40
CA GLU A 212 -4.27 -1.75 -1.51
C GLU A 212 -3.63 -2.28 -0.23
N ARG A 213 -4.10 -1.81 0.93
CA ARG A 213 -3.68 -2.36 2.24
C ARG A 213 -3.93 -3.86 2.31
N ARG A 214 -5.05 -4.33 1.74
CA ARG A 214 -5.36 -5.77 1.64
C ARG A 214 -4.39 -6.50 0.74
N ARG A 215 -4.09 -5.96 -0.45
CA ARG A 215 -3.14 -6.53 -1.39
C ARG A 215 -1.75 -6.70 -0.77
N TYR A 216 -1.23 -5.66 -0.13
CA TYR A 216 0.07 -5.72 0.55
C TYR A 216 0.08 -6.63 1.77
N SER A 217 -1.00 -6.65 2.57
CA SER A 217 -1.10 -7.59 3.69
C SER A 217 -1.12 -9.05 3.20
N ASN A 218 -1.81 -9.34 2.10
CA ASN A 218 -1.80 -10.67 1.49
C ASN A 218 -0.42 -11.05 0.95
N LEU A 219 0.28 -10.11 0.32
CA LEU A 219 1.64 -10.33 -0.16
C LEU A 219 2.61 -10.63 0.99
N LEU A 220 2.57 -9.84 2.07
CA LEU A 220 3.34 -10.12 3.29
C LEU A 220 3.05 -11.52 3.80
N ARG A 221 1.76 -11.88 3.91
CA ARG A 221 1.35 -13.20 4.39
C ARG A 221 1.85 -14.34 3.50
N ALA A 222 1.89 -14.17 2.18
CA ALA A 222 2.42 -15.15 1.24
C ALA A 222 3.92 -15.41 1.44
N HIS A 223 4.66 -14.46 2.01
CA HIS A 223 6.06 -14.68 2.37
C HIS A 223 6.23 -15.45 3.68
N LEU A 224 5.21 -15.59 4.54
CA LEU A 224 5.30 -16.22 5.85
C LEU A 224 4.93 -17.70 5.80
N THR A 225 5.72 -18.56 6.45
CA THR A 225 5.33 -19.95 6.68
C THR A 225 4.24 -20.07 7.75
N SER A 226 3.55 -21.21 7.78
CA SER A 226 2.57 -21.49 8.83
C SER A 226 3.19 -21.40 10.23
N PHE A 227 4.39 -21.96 10.44
CA PHE A 227 5.11 -21.88 11.71
C PHE A 227 5.37 -20.44 12.16
N GLU A 228 5.76 -19.57 11.23
CA GLU A 228 5.99 -18.14 11.51
C GLU A 228 4.70 -17.43 11.89
N ILE A 229 3.60 -17.69 11.18
CA ILE A 229 2.28 -17.12 11.48
C ILE A 229 1.81 -17.56 12.87
N GLY A 230 1.97 -18.85 13.21
CA GLY A 230 1.60 -19.37 14.52
C GLY A 230 2.43 -18.74 15.64
N LEU A 231 3.76 -18.67 15.48
CA LEU A 231 4.64 -18.04 16.47
C LEU A 231 4.41 -16.53 16.56
N ALA A 232 4.08 -15.84 15.45
CA ALA A 232 3.68 -14.44 15.48
C ALA A 232 2.38 -14.25 16.28
N GLY A 233 1.43 -15.18 16.18
CA GLY A 233 0.23 -15.22 17.00
C GLY A 233 0.56 -15.25 18.49
N PHE A 234 1.44 -16.14 18.94
CA PHE A 234 1.84 -16.18 20.35
C PHE A 234 2.70 -14.99 20.77
N ASN A 235 3.59 -14.53 19.90
CA ASN A 235 4.39 -13.33 20.11
C ASN A 235 3.50 -12.11 20.35
N GLY A 236 2.41 -11.95 19.58
CA GLY A 236 1.46 -10.86 19.74
C GLY A 236 0.68 -10.86 21.06
N LEU A 237 0.67 -11.97 21.81
CA LEU A 237 0.06 -12.06 23.14
C LEU A 237 0.99 -11.58 24.26
N MET A 238 2.28 -11.43 23.97
CA MET A 238 3.24 -10.94 24.96
C MET A 238 2.99 -9.47 25.26
N GLU A 239 3.20 -9.08 26.52
CA GLU A 239 3.07 -7.68 26.96
C GLU A 239 4.02 -6.74 26.20
N GLN A 240 5.21 -7.22 25.81
CA GLN A 240 6.19 -6.40 25.08
C GLN A 240 5.85 -6.23 23.59
N ALA A 241 4.89 -6.98 23.04
CA ALA A 241 4.54 -6.96 21.62
C ALA A 241 3.58 -5.83 21.22
N LYS A 242 3.35 -4.85 22.12
CA LYS A 242 2.48 -3.69 21.91
C LYS A 242 1.08 -4.14 21.47
N ASN A 243 0.63 -3.66 20.30
CA ASN A 243 -0.66 -4.01 19.71
C ASN A 243 -0.52 -4.92 18.47
N LEU A 244 0.50 -5.79 18.46
CA LEU A 244 0.67 -6.76 17.38
C LEU A 244 -0.55 -7.69 17.25
N ASP A 245 -1.19 -8.06 18.35
CA ASP A 245 -2.45 -8.82 18.33
C ASP A 245 -3.58 -8.12 17.56
N GLU A 246 -3.73 -6.81 17.75
CA GLU A 246 -4.69 -6.00 16.99
C GLU A 246 -4.34 -5.97 15.50
N LEU A 247 -3.07 -5.79 15.16
CA LEU A 247 -2.60 -5.77 13.77
C LEU A 247 -2.83 -7.11 13.07
N LEU A 248 -2.47 -8.23 13.73
CA LEU A 248 -2.71 -9.57 13.22
C LEU A 248 -4.21 -9.82 13.00
N THR A 249 -5.07 -9.28 13.87
CA THR A 249 -6.53 -9.35 13.75
C THR A 249 -7.07 -8.49 12.61
N GLU A 250 -6.58 -7.27 12.45
CA GLU A 250 -7.02 -6.32 11.44
C GLU A 250 -6.71 -6.80 10.02
N PHE A 251 -5.49 -7.29 9.84
CA PHE A 251 -4.98 -7.83 8.59
C PHE A 251 -5.32 -9.30 8.37
N ARG A 252 -5.96 -9.95 9.36
CA ARG A 252 -6.42 -11.35 9.28
C ARG A 252 -5.29 -12.33 8.95
N MET A 253 -4.14 -12.11 9.58
CA MET A 253 -2.92 -12.86 9.30
C MET A 253 -3.06 -14.36 9.64
N LEU A 254 -3.99 -14.70 10.55
CA LEU A 254 -4.23 -16.06 11.01
C LEU A 254 -5.25 -16.85 10.16
N LYS A 255 -5.86 -16.26 9.11
CA LYS A 255 -6.93 -16.88 8.28
C LYS A 255 -6.58 -18.29 7.79
N TYR A 256 -5.39 -18.47 7.24
CA TYR A 256 -4.96 -19.73 6.60
C TYR A 256 -4.02 -20.55 7.48
N TYR A 257 -3.96 -20.25 8.78
CA TYR A 257 -3.20 -21.10 9.69
C TYR A 257 -3.86 -22.49 9.75
N PRO A 258 -3.10 -23.59 9.59
CA PRO A 258 -3.66 -24.93 9.53
C PRO A 258 -4.54 -25.28 10.72
N THR A 259 -5.62 -26.01 10.48
CA THR A 259 -6.52 -26.50 11.53
C THR A 259 -5.78 -27.45 12.47
N GLY A 260 -6.07 -27.36 13.77
CA GLY A 260 -5.48 -28.20 14.81
C GLY A 260 -5.29 -27.45 16.13
N GLU A 261 -4.67 -28.12 17.11
CA GLU A 261 -4.52 -27.66 18.50
C GLU A 261 -4.08 -26.18 18.62
N ILE A 262 -3.08 -25.76 17.83
CA ILE A 262 -2.58 -24.38 17.86
C ILE A 262 -3.63 -23.38 17.38
N ARG A 263 -4.38 -23.71 16.32
CA ARG A 263 -5.44 -22.84 15.80
C ARG A 263 -6.53 -22.68 16.85
N ASP A 264 -6.92 -23.77 17.50
CA ASP A 264 -8.00 -23.79 18.49
C ASP A 264 -7.64 -22.90 19.70
N LEU A 265 -6.39 -22.98 20.16
CA LEU A 265 -5.86 -22.09 21.19
C LEU A 265 -5.87 -20.62 20.76
N LEU A 266 -5.41 -20.32 19.53
CA LEU A 266 -5.39 -18.96 19.02
C LEU A 266 -6.83 -18.42 18.82
N VAL A 267 -7.79 -19.23 18.38
CA VAL A 267 -9.21 -18.86 18.24
C VAL A 267 -9.83 -18.50 19.59
N LYS A 268 -9.39 -19.14 20.68
CA LYS A 268 -9.88 -18.83 22.03
C LYS A 268 -9.50 -17.41 22.47
N VAL A 269 -8.29 -16.96 22.14
CA VAL A 269 -7.72 -15.67 22.61
C VAL A 269 -7.86 -14.53 21.61
N TYR A 270 -7.84 -14.80 20.30
CA TYR A 270 -7.99 -13.79 19.26
C TYR A 270 -9.46 -13.57 18.90
N ARG A 271 -9.78 -12.38 18.37
CA ARG A 271 -11.12 -12.10 17.82
C ARG A 271 -11.37 -12.95 16.56
N PRO A 272 -12.60 -13.42 16.32
CA PRO A 272 -12.94 -14.24 15.14
C PRO A 272 -12.52 -13.63 13.80
N LYS A 273 -12.54 -12.28 13.71
CA LYS A 273 -12.08 -11.51 12.55
C LYS A 273 -10.68 -11.90 12.08
N ALA A 274 -9.78 -12.33 12.97
CA ALA A 274 -8.43 -12.74 12.64
C ALA A 274 -8.37 -13.99 11.73
N PHE A 275 -9.40 -14.85 11.77
CA PHE A 275 -9.45 -16.14 11.07
C PHE A 275 -10.43 -16.17 9.88
N GLN A 276 -11.36 -15.22 9.80
CA GLN A 276 -12.43 -15.26 8.80
C GLN A 276 -12.01 -14.72 7.43
N GLY A 277 -12.56 -15.31 6.36
CA GLY A 277 -12.53 -14.74 5.02
C GLY A 277 -13.33 -13.43 4.94
N ARG A 278 -12.98 -12.53 4.00
CA ARG A 278 -13.73 -11.27 3.82
C ARG A 278 -15.11 -11.49 3.18
N ASN A 279 -15.30 -12.64 2.52
CA ASN A 279 -16.56 -13.04 1.89
C ASN A 279 -17.42 -13.95 2.77
N THR A 280 -17.01 -14.21 4.02
CA THR A 280 -17.83 -14.98 4.97
C THR A 280 -19.00 -14.09 5.40
N LYS A 281 -20.12 -14.17 4.68
CA LYS A 281 -21.43 -13.85 5.23
C LYS A 281 -21.58 -14.64 6.53
N GLU A 282 -22.36 -14.12 7.49
CA GLU A 282 -22.66 -14.74 8.79
C GLU A 282 -23.44 -16.08 8.71
N SER A 283 -23.18 -16.91 7.70
CA SER A 283 -23.76 -18.24 7.54
C SER A 283 -22.64 -19.26 7.40
N GLY A 284 -22.55 -20.19 8.35
CA GLY A 284 -21.49 -21.19 8.49
C GLY A 284 -21.38 -22.18 7.34
N GLN A 285 -20.78 -21.75 6.23
CA GLN A 285 -20.18 -22.63 5.24
C GLN A 285 -18.84 -22.02 4.81
N ASP A 286 -17.76 -22.75 5.12
CA ASP A 286 -16.42 -22.46 4.64
C ASP A 286 -16.40 -22.58 3.11
N ILE A 287 -16.48 -21.43 2.43
CA ILE A 287 -16.09 -21.36 1.03
C ILE A 287 -14.57 -21.38 1.02
N LEU A 288 -14.00 -22.57 0.77
CA LEU A 288 -12.64 -22.71 0.28
C LEU A 288 -12.53 -21.89 -1.01
N GLU A 289 -11.96 -20.71 -0.88
CA GLU A 289 -11.53 -19.86 -1.98
C GLU A 289 -10.39 -20.63 -2.67
N ILE A 290 -10.73 -21.38 -3.72
CA ILE A 290 -9.78 -22.16 -4.54
C ILE A 290 -8.75 -21.20 -5.10
N ASP A 291 -7.47 -21.48 -4.79
CA ASP A 291 -6.33 -20.71 -5.27
C ASP A 291 -6.18 -20.91 -6.79
N PRO A 292 -6.14 -19.84 -7.61
CA PRO A 292 -5.89 -19.95 -9.05
C PRO A 292 -4.56 -20.62 -9.41
N LEU A 293 -3.65 -20.81 -8.45
CA LEU A 293 -2.34 -21.42 -8.66
C LEU A 293 -2.32 -22.95 -8.45
N GLU A 294 -3.43 -23.57 -8.02
CA GLU A 294 -3.53 -25.04 -7.87
C GLU A 294 -3.91 -25.78 -9.17
N GLN A 295 -4.15 -25.10 -10.29
CA GLN A 295 -4.60 -25.74 -11.54
C GLN A 295 -3.48 -26.32 -12.42
N ASP A 296 -2.20 -26.05 -12.14
CA ASP A 296 -1.07 -26.50 -12.98
C ASP A 296 -0.29 -27.71 -12.42
N GLU A 297 -0.69 -28.28 -11.28
CA GLU A 297 -0.11 -29.52 -10.77
C GLU A 297 -1.16 -30.65 -10.71
N GLN A 298 -1.60 -31.10 -11.88
CA GLN A 298 -2.01 -32.50 -12.04
C GLN A 298 -0.97 -33.24 -12.87
N PRO A 299 -0.30 -34.27 -12.32
CA PRO A 299 0.58 -35.12 -13.10
C PRO A 299 -0.28 -35.98 -14.05
N ASN A 300 0.06 -35.95 -15.34
CA ASN A 300 -0.20 -37.07 -16.25
C ASN A 300 0.60 -38.30 -15.79
#